data_AF-A0A9N7YZB3-F1
#
_entry.id   AF-A0A9N7YZB3-F1
#
_cell.length_a   1.000
_cell.length_b   1.000
_cell.length_c   1.000
_cell.angle_alpha   90.00
_cell.angle_beta   90.00
_cell.angle_gamma   90.00
#
_symmetry.space_group_name_H-M   'P 1'
#
loop_
_entity.id
_entity.type
_entity.pdbx_description
1 polymer ?
#
loop_
_entity_poly.entity_id
_entity_poly.type
_entity_poly.pdbx_seq_one_letter_code
_entity_poly.pdbx_strand_id
1 'polypeptide(L)'
;MSRTPDARARDKKIRQIQEKITNVEKHFGEMCQLFAGYVSKTARLRDKADLLVQEICLYADTETPNLKRGIKQYADHLATIQDYRHAEVERLEAKVVEPLKSYGAVVKLKKEDLKTTQSARESEVKQMAQLERTRNKNPSDRQMICHAESDLQKATIYATRKPGSWRRP
;
A
#
# COMPACT_ATOMS: atom_id res chain seq x y z
N MET A 1 -35.20 10.08 -19.01
CA MET A 1 -33.81 10.38 -18.62
C MET A 1 -33.79 10.92 -17.20
N SER A 2 -33.46 10.08 -16.21
CA SER A 2 -33.03 10.56 -14.89
C SER A 2 -32.46 9.39 -14.11
N ARG A 3 -31.14 9.16 -14.23
CA ARG A 3 -30.40 8.49 -13.16
C ARG A 3 -30.78 9.21 -11.87
N THR A 4 -31.32 8.49 -10.88
CA THR A 4 -31.71 9.09 -9.60
C THR A 4 -30.54 9.92 -9.05
N PRO A 5 -30.78 11.09 -8.42
CA PRO A 5 -29.72 11.97 -7.90
C PRO A 5 -28.70 11.23 -7.01
N ASP A 6 -29.21 10.21 -6.32
CA ASP A 6 -28.48 9.28 -5.46
C ASP A 6 -27.46 8.41 -6.24
N ALA A 7 -27.78 7.97 -7.46
CA ALA A 7 -26.83 7.25 -8.31
C ALA A 7 -25.64 8.15 -8.71
N ARG A 8 -25.88 9.39 -9.16
CA ARG A 8 -24.78 10.30 -9.53
C ARG A 8 -23.90 10.65 -8.33
N ALA A 9 -24.49 10.86 -7.16
CA ALA A 9 -23.75 11.10 -5.92
C ALA A 9 -22.86 9.91 -5.53
N ARG A 10 -23.37 8.68 -5.68
CA ARG A 10 -22.58 7.45 -5.47
C ARG A 10 -21.44 7.31 -6.48
N ASP A 11 -21.64 7.64 -7.77
CA ASP A 11 -20.57 7.59 -8.81
C ASP A 11 -19.41 8.50 -8.44
N LYS A 12 -19.73 9.72 -8.01
CA LYS A 12 -18.75 10.69 -7.55
C LYS A 12 -17.96 10.17 -6.34
N LYS A 13 -18.64 9.54 -5.37
CA LYS A 13 -17.98 8.93 -4.20
C LYS A 13 -17.03 7.79 -4.60
N ILE A 14 -17.41 6.90 -5.51
CA ILE A 14 -16.54 5.81 -5.98
C ILE A 14 -15.28 6.37 -6.65
N ARG A 15 -15.42 7.37 -7.53
CA ARG A 15 -14.26 8.03 -8.17
C ARG A 15 -13.33 8.69 -7.15
N GLN A 16 -13.89 9.41 -6.18
CA GLN A 16 -13.10 10.02 -5.10
C GLN A 16 -12.35 8.97 -4.27
N ILE A 17 -12.96 7.81 -4.00
CA ILE A 17 -12.28 6.72 -3.29
C ILE A 17 -11.16 6.13 -4.15
N GLN A 18 -11.40 5.90 -5.46
CA GLN A 18 -10.38 5.41 -6.38
C GLN A 18 -9.17 6.35 -6.45
N GLU A 19 -9.40 7.65 -6.59
CA GLU A 19 -8.34 8.67 -6.60
C GLU A 19 -7.52 8.65 -5.30
N LYS A 20 -8.19 8.55 -4.15
CA LYS A 20 -7.51 8.43 -2.85
C LYS A 20 -6.65 7.17 -2.75
N ILE A 21 -7.17 6.02 -3.19
CA ILE A 21 -6.42 4.77 -3.19
C ILE A 21 -5.17 4.90 -4.08
N THR A 22 -5.32 5.39 -5.31
CA THR A 22 -4.20 5.59 -6.24
C THR A 22 -3.18 6.58 -5.68
N ASN A 23 -3.62 7.65 -5.03
CA ASN A 23 -2.73 8.64 -4.43
C ASN A 23 -1.91 8.06 -3.27
N VAL A 24 -2.55 7.29 -2.40
CA VAL A 24 -1.87 6.59 -1.29
C VAL A 24 -0.89 5.55 -1.86
N GLU A 25 -1.31 4.75 -2.84
CA GLU A 25 -0.47 3.74 -3.50
C GLU A 25 0.81 4.36 -4.05
N LYS A 26 0.69 5.48 -4.77
CA LYS A 26 1.81 6.23 -5.33
C LYS A 26 2.76 6.73 -4.24
N HIS A 27 2.26 7.53 -3.31
CA HIS A 27 3.11 8.18 -2.32
C HIS A 27 3.75 7.18 -1.35
N PHE A 28 3.04 6.11 -0.96
CA PHE A 28 3.62 5.10 -0.08
C PHE A 28 4.68 4.28 -0.82
N GLY A 29 4.49 4.02 -2.13
CA GLY A 29 5.51 3.43 -2.98
C GLY A 29 6.78 4.28 -3.05
N GLU A 30 6.63 5.58 -3.31
CA GLU A 30 7.74 6.55 -3.34
C GLU A 30 8.47 6.62 -1.99
N MET A 31 7.73 6.75 -0.89
CA MET A 31 8.30 6.75 0.47
C MET A 31 9.04 5.45 0.77
N CYS A 32 8.49 4.29 0.37
CA CYS A 32 9.14 3.00 0.60
C CYS A 32 10.49 2.91 -0.11
N GLN A 33 10.59 3.42 -1.34
CA GLN A 33 11.85 3.48 -2.08
C GLN A 33 12.86 4.44 -1.41
N LEU A 34 12.40 5.60 -0.95
CA LEU A 34 13.25 6.57 -0.25
C LEU A 34 13.81 5.99 1.06
N PHE A 35 12.97 5.36 1.87
CA PHE A 35 13.40 4.74 3.13
C PHE A 35 14.33 3.55 2.88
N ALA A 36 14.02 2.67 1.92
CA ALA A 36 14.93 1.58 1.56
C ALA A 36 16.30 2.09 1.10
N GLY A 37 16.33 3.18 0.31
CA GLY A 37 17.56 3.84 -0.09
C GLY A 37 18.33 4.47 1.07
N TYR A 38 17.62 5.07 2.03
CA TYR A 38 18.22 5.61 3.25
C TYR A 38 18.88 4.52 4.10
N VAL A 39 18.15 3.42 4.39
CA VAL A 39 18.68 2.30 5.17
C VAL A 39 19.90 1.66 4.48
N SER A 40 19.83 1.49 3.15
CA SER A 40 20.96 0.98 2.36
C SER A 40 22.20 1.88 2.46
N LYS A 41 22.02 3.21 2.49
CA LYS A 41 23.13 4.16 2.68
C LYS A 41 23.72 4.06 4.08
N THR A 42 22.88 3.93 5.09
CA THR A 42 23.32 3.72 6.48
C THR A 42 24.10 2.41 6.61
N ALA A 43 23.63 1.31 6.02
CA ALA A 43 24.37 0.05 6.00
C ALA A 43 25.72 0.17 5.28
N ARG A 44 25.77 0.79 4.10
CA ARG A 44 27.02 1.00 3.34
C ARG A 44 28.05 1.83 4.08
N LEU A 45 27.59 2.84 4.82
CA LEU A 45 28.50 3.62 5.65
C LEU A 45 29.16 2.71 6.71
N ARG A 46 28.48 1.65 7.19
CA ARG A 46 28.95 0.73 8.25
C ARG A 46 30.05 -0.14 7.68
N ASP A 47 29.77 -0.73 6.52
CA ASP A 47 30.77 -1.47 5.75
C ASP A 47 32.03 -0.63 5.51
N LYS A 48 31.87 0.68 5.28
CA LYS A 48 33.02 1.58 5.12
C LYS A 48 33.80 1.83 6.41
N ALA A 49 33.11 1.90 7.54
CA ALA A 49 33.76 2.02 8.84
C ALA A 49 34.47 0.71 9.24
N ASP A 50 33.94 -0.46 8.86
CA ASP A 50 34.61 -1.74 9.08
C ASP A 50 35.96 -1.81 8.35
N LEU A 51 36.03 -1.29 7.12
CA LEU A 51 37.29 -1.15 6.39
C LEU A 51 38.27 -0.19 7.09
N LEU A 52 37.77 0.90 7.69
CA LEU A 52 38.63 1.81 8.47
C LEU A 52 39.18 1.13 9.72
N VAL A 53 38.33 0.40 10.45
CA VAL A 53 38.76 -0.40 11.62
C VAL A 53 39.85 -1.39 11.22
N GLN A 54 39.68 -2.08 10.09
CA GLN A 54 40.67 -3.01 9.56
C GLN A 54 42.01 -2.31 9.24
N GLU A 55 41.98 -1.18 8.54
CA GLU A 55 43.18 -0.42 8.17
C GLU A 55 43.93 0.09 9.42
N ILE A 56 43.19 0.61 10.41
CA ILE A 56 43.75 1.05 11.69
C ILE A 56 44.44 -0.11 12.40
N CYS A 57 43.82 -1.29 12.42
CA CYS A 57 44.40 -2.49 13.02
C CYS A 57 45.67 -2.97 12.29
N LEU A 58 45.67 -2.94 10.94
CA LEU A 58 46.84 -3.30 10.13
C LEU A 58 48.02 -2.38 10.41
N TYR A 59 47.79 -1.07 10.45
CA TYR A 59 48.84 -0.11 10.81
C TYR A 59 49.30 -0.28 12.27
N ALA A 60 48.38 -0.52 13.21
CA ALA A 60 48.74 -0.78 14.60
C ALA A 60 49.73 -1.96 14.73
N ASP A 61 49.62 -2.97 13.87
CA ASP A 61 50.49 -4.14 13.91
C ASP A 61 51.93 -3.84 13.44
N THR A 62 52.19 -2.72 12.74
CA THR A 62 53.55 -2.29 12.36
C THR A 62 54.25 -1.43 13.41
N GLU A 63 53.53 -1.00 14.45
CA GLU A 63 54.01 -0.03 15.43
C GLU A 63 54.57 -0.66 16.72
N THR A 64 55.28 0.14 17.50
CA THR A 64 55.81 -0.28 18.82
C THR A 64 54.67 -0.70 19.77
N PRO A 65 54.91 -1.63 20.73
CA PRO A 65 53.83 -2.19 21.57
C PRO A 65 52.94 -1.16 22.29
N ASN A 66 53.54 -0.07 22.76
CA ASN A 66 52.79 1.00 23.44
C ASN A 66 51.90 1.79 22.47
N LEU A 67 52.42 2.13 21.29
CA LEU A 67 51.66 2.85 20.27
C LEU A 67 50.59 1.96 19.64
N LYS A 68 50.93 0.70 19.32
CA LYS A 68 50.00 -0.34 18.89
C LYS A 68 48.76 -0.43 19.78
N ARG A 69 48.96 -0.49 21.11
CA ARG A 69 47.85 -0.54 22.07
C ARG A 69 46.93 0.68 21.96
N GLY A 70 47.50 1.89 21.85
CA GLY A 70 46.71 3.11 21.68
C GLY A 70 45.95 3.15 20.35
N ILE A 71 46.57 2.72 19.25
CA ILE A 71 45.94 2.66 17.93
C ILE A 71 44.77 1.65 17.91
N LYS A 72 44.96 0.46 18.52
CA LYS A 72 43.88 -0.53 18.62
C LYS A 72 42.71 -0.03 19.46
N GLN A 73 42.94 0.76 20.51
CA GLN A 73 41.85 1.39 21.25
C GLN A 73 41.00 2.34 20.38
N TYR A 74 41.60 3.08 19.44
CA TYR A 74 40.82 3.88 18.48
C TYR A 74 39.98 3.01 17.55
N ALA A 75 40.52 1.88 17.09
CA ALA A 75 39.77 0.91 16.28
C ALA A 75 38.58 0.34 17.06
N ASP A 76 38.76 -0.04 18.32
CA ASP A 76 37.72 -0.57 19.19
C ASP A 76 36.60 0.46 19.45
N HIS A 77 36.96 1.73 19.68
CA HIS A 77 35.98 2.80 19.81
C HIS A 77 35.15 2.98 18.53
N LEU A 78 35.80 2.97 17.36
CA LEU A 78 35.11 3.09 16.08
C LEU A 78 34.20 1.88 15.80
N ALA A 79 34.66 0.67 16.12
CA ALA A 79 33.88 -0.57 16.00
C ALA A 79 32.62 -0.52 16.87
N THR A 80 32.74 -0.08 18.13
CA THR A 80 31.60 0.09 19.04
C THR A 80 30.55 1.07 18.47
N ILE A 81 31.00 2.15 17.83
CA ILE A 81 30.10 3.09 17.13
C ILE A 81 29.36 2.39 15.96
N GLN A 82 30.01 1.42 15.29
CA GLN A 82 29.39 0.66 14.20
C GLN A 82 28.36 -0.34 14.67
N ASP A 83 28.53 -0.93 15.86
CA ASP A 83 27.52 -1.81 16.46
C ASP A 83 26.20 -1.07 16.67
N TYR A 84 26.25 0.17 17.18
CA TYR A 84 25.05 1.01 17.29
C TYR A 84 24.41 1.30 15.94
N ARG A 85 25.22 1.48 14.90
CA ARG A 85 24.71 1.75 13.55
C ARG A 85 24.14 0.51 12.89
N HIS A 86 24.68 -0.67 13.18
CA HIS A 86 24.07 -1.93 12.77
C HIS A 86 22.68 -2.09 13.40
N ALA A 87 22.56 -1.82 14.71
CA ALA A 87 21.26 -1.82 15.40
C ALA A 87 20.30 -0.75 14.84
N GLU A 88 20.82 0.43 14.44
CA GLU A 88 20.03 1.47 13.78
C GLU A 88 19.45 0.97 12.45
N VAL A 89 20.26 0.32 11.61
CA VAL A 89 19.82 -0.27 10.33
C VAL A 89 18.68 -1.26 10.55
N GLU A 90 18.88 -2.25 11.43
CA GLU A 90 17.86 -3.25 11.72
C GLU A 90 16.56 -2.62 12.25
N ARG A 91 16.70 -1.59 13.09
CA ARG A 91 15.56 -0.89 13.67
C ARG A 91 14.82 -0.05 12.64
N LEU A 92 15.52 0.60 11.71
CA LEU A 92 14.90 1.31 10.59
C LEU A 92 14.12 0.35 9.69
N GLU A 93 14.70 -0.81 9.38
CA GLU A 93 13.99 -1.85 8.61
C GLU A 93 12.73 -2.33 9.34
N ALA A 94 12.87 -2.75 10.59
CA ALA A 94 11.76 -3.33 11.34
C ALA A 94 10.65 -2.33 11.72
N LYS A 95 11.01 -1.07 12.01
CA LYS A 95 10.05 -0.08 12.54
C LYS A 95 9.54 0.91 11.50
N VAL A 96 10.21 1.06 10.37
CA VAL A 96 9.82 2.02 9.33
C VAL A 96 9.50 1.31 8.02
N VAL A 97 10.44 0.53 7.50
CA VAL A 97 10.31 -0.07 6.16
C VAL A 97 9.25 -1.17 6.15
N GLU A 98 9.30 -2.12 7.07
CA GLU A 98 8.34 -3.24 7.11
C GLU A 98 6.88 -2.79 7.32
N PRO A 99 6.57 -1.88 8.26
CA PRO A 99 5.22 -1.32 8.37
C PRO A 99 4.76 -0.64 7.08
N LEU A 100 5.62 0.13 6.42
CA LEU A 100 5.29 0.82 5.18
C LEU A 100 5.03 -0.15 4.03
N LYS A 101 5.82 -1.23 3.91
CA LYS A 101 5.58 -2.32 2.94
C LYS A 101 4.25 -3.02 3.18
N SER A 102 3.87 -3.26 4.44
CA SER A 102 2.63 -3.95 4.79
C SER A 102 1.37 -3.23 4.28
N TYR A 103 1.41 -1.90 4.17
CA TYR A 103 0.33 -1.10 3.59
C TYR A 103 0.05 -1.44 2.12
N GLY A 104 1.02 -1.99 1.37
CA GLY A 104 0.80 -2.46 0.01
C GLY A 104 -0.31 -3.52 -0.07
N ALA A 105 -0.37 -4.44 0.90
CA ALA A 105 -1.44 -5.44 0.97
C ALA A 105 -2.80 -4.80 1.28
N VAL A 106 -2.83 -3.80 2.16
CA VAL A 106 -4.06 -3.06 2.51
C VAL A 106 -4.60 -2.30 1.30
N VAL A 107 -3.73 -1.59 0.57
CA VAL A 107 -4.09 -0.86 -0.66
C VAL A 107 -4.62 -1.82 -1.72
N LYS A 108 -3.97 -2.97 -1.92
CA LYS A 108 -4.41 -4.01 -2.85
C LYS A 108 -5.81 -4.52 -2.52
N LEU A 109 -6.05 -4.91 -1.25
CA LEU A 109 -7.36 -5.36 -0.79
C LEU A 109 -8.44 -4.30 -1.05
N LYS A 110 -8.14 -3.03 -0.75
CA LYS A 110 -9.11 -1.94 -0.95
C LYS A 110 -9.42 -1.67 -2.42
N LYS A 111 -8.45 -1.87 -3.31
CA LYS A 111 -8.62 -1.78 -4.76
C LYS A 111 -9.52 -2.91 -5.28
N GLU A 112 -9.35 -4.13 -4.75
CA GLU A 112 -10.18 -5.29 -5.06
C GLU A 112 -11.63 -5.11 -4.55
N ASP A 113 -11.81 -4.63 -3.32
CA ASP A 113 -13.12 -4.27 -2.74
C ASP A 113 -13.84 -3.23 -3.63
N LEU A 114 -13.11 -2.18 -4.04
CA LEU A 114 -13.69 -1.11 -4.87
C LEU A 114 -14.05 -1.62 -6.26
N LYS A 115 -13.21 -2.45 -6.88
CA LYS A 115 -13.50 -3.09 -8.17
C LYS A 115 -14.76 -3.94 -8.10
N THR A 116 -14.91 -4.74 -7.03
CA THR A 116 -16.10 -5.57 -6.80
C THR A 116 -17.36 -4.72 -6.66
N THR A 117 -17.27 -3.63 -5.90
CA THR A 117 -18.36 -2.66 -5.72
C THR A 117 -18.74 -2.00 -7.06
N GLN A 118 -17.75 -1.68 -7.88
CA GLN A 118 -17.97 -1.09 -9.20
C GLN A 118 -18.61 -2.08 -10.18
N SER A 119 -18.17 -3.34 -10.20
CA SER A 119 -18.78 -4.38 -11.03
C SER A 119 -20.22 -4.71 -10.62
N ALA A 120 -20.51 -4.77 -9.31
CA ALA A 120 -21.87 -4.92 -8.79
C ALA A 120 -22.80 -3.82 -9.33
N ARG A 121 -22.29 -2.60 -9.34
CA ARG A 121 -23.01 -1.43 -9.83
C ARG A 121 -23.19 -1.42 -11.35
N GLU A 122 -22.15 -1.78 -12.11
CA GLU A 122 -22.27 -1.90 -13.57
C GLU A 122 -23.33 -2.92 -13.95
N SER A 123 -23.45 -4.00 -13.18
CA SER A 123 -24.52 -4.99 -13.34
C SER A 123 -25.90 -4.39 -13.04
N GLU A 124 -26.06 -3.66 -11.92
CA GLU A 124 -27.31 -2.95 -11.59
C GLU A 124 -27.75 -1.98 -12.70
N VAL A 125 -26.81 -1.18 -13.24
CA VAL A 125 -27.09 -0.24 -14.34
C VAL A 125 -27.52 -0.99 -15.62
N LYS A 126 -26.91 -2.13 -15.92
CA LYS A 126 -27.30 -2.97 -17.07
C LYS A 126 -28.71 -3.53 -16.89
N GLN A 127 -29.03 -4.07 -15.71
CA GLN A 127 -30.36 -4.60 -15.41
C GLN A 127 -31.43 -3.51 -15.46
N MET A 128 -31.11 -2.30 -14.99
CA MET A 128 -32.02 -1.16 -15.06
C MET A 128 -32.31 -0.76 -16.52
N ALA A 129 -31.26 -0.67 -17.36
CA ALA A 129 -31.42 -0.39 -18.78
C ALA A 129 -32.17 -1.50 -19.53
N GLN A 130 -32.00 -2.76 -19.12
CA GLN A 130 -32.73 -3.90 -19.68
C GLN A 130 -34.22 -3.83 -19.32
N LEU A 131 -34.56 -3.54 -18.06
CA LEU A 131 -35.95 -3.34 -17.62
C LEU A 131 -36.64 -2.21 -18.40
N GLU A 132 -35.97 -1.07 -18.58
CA GLU A 132 -36.52 0.05 -19.39
C GLU A 132 -36.77 -0.35 -20.84
N ARG A 133 -35.86 -1.12 -21.45
CA ARG A 133 -36.03 -1.62 -22.84
C ARG A 133 -37.20 -2.58 -22.95
N THR A 134 -37.36 -3.51 -22.01
CA THR A 134 -38.46 -4.48 -22.00
C THR A 134 -39.80 -3.77 -21.83
N ARG A 135 -39.89 -2.81 -20.89
CA ARG A 135 -41.09 -1.98 -20.69
C ARG A 135 -41.49 -1.19 -21.94
N ASN A 136 -40.52 -0.63 -22.67
CA ASN A 136 -40.80 0.16 -23.88
C ASN A 136 -41.17 -0.69 -25.09
N LYS A 137 -40.61 -1.90 -25.23
CA LYS A 137 -40.86 -2.77 -26.39
C LYS A 137 -42.17 -3.55 -26.29
N ASN A 138 -42.48 -4.08 -25.11
CA ASN A 138 -43.67 -4.91 -24.89
C ASN A 138 -44.36 -4.52 -23.57
N PRO A 139 -45.12 -3.41 -23.55
CA PRO A 139 -45.78 -2.93 -22.34
C PRO A 139 -46.88 -3.87 -21.82
N SER A 140 -47.44 -4.73 -22.67
CA SER A 140 -48.48 -5.70 -22.32
C SER A 140 -47.94 -7.00 -21.72
N ASP A 141 -46.65 -7.31 -21.90
CA ASP A 141 -46.02 -8.52 -21.39
C ASP A 141 -45.61 -8.36 -19.93
N ARG A 142 -46.62 -8.44 -19.05
CA ARG A 142 -46.43 -8.31 -17.60
C ARG A 142 -45.48 -9.35 -17.02
N GLN A 143 -45.45 -10.57 -17.56
CA GLN A 143 -44.59 -11.64 -17.05
C GLN A 143 -43.10 -11.33 -17.30
N MET A 144 -42.73 -10.91 -18.52
CA MET A 144 -41.35 -10.49 -18.80
C MET A 144 -40.93 -9.27 -17.97
N ILE A 145 -41.82 -8.30 -17.78
CA ILE A 145 -41.54 -7.10 -16.97
C ILE A 145 -41.29 -7.50 -15.51
N CYS A 146 -42.15 -8.33 -14.91
CA CYS A 146 -41.96 -8.80 -13.53
C CYS A 146 -40.67 -9.60 -13.34
N HIS A 147 -40.25 -10.40 -14.32
CA HIS A 147 -38.99 -11.13 -14.24
C HIS A 147 -37.78 -10.18 -14.23
N ALA A 148 -37.77 -9.19 -15.14
CA ALA A 148 -36.73 -8.18 -15.20
C ALA A 148 -36.69 -7.28 -13.94
N GLU A 149 -37.84 -7.01 -13.30
CA GLU A 149 -37.91 -6.29 -12.02
C GLU A 149 -37.27 -7.08 -10.87
N SER A 150 -37.51 -8.39 -10.80
CA SER A 150 -36.87 -9.28 -9.82
C SER A 150 -35.35 -9.31 -9.98
N ASP A 151 -34.85 -9.38 -11.22
CA ASP A 151 -33.41 -9.39 -11.50
C ASP A 151 -32.74 -8.05 -11.18
N LEU A 152 -33.43 -6.93 -11.46
CA LEU A 152 -32.99 -5.61 -11.01
C LEU A 152 -32.94 -5.53 -9.48
N GLN A 153 -33.96 -6.03 -8.77
CA GLN A 153 -34.01 -6.01 -7.31
C GLN A 153 -32.84 -6.78 -6.69
N LYS A 154 -32.49 -7.96 -7.23
CA LYS A 154 -31.30 -8.73 -6.80
C LYS A 154 -30.01 -7.94 -7.05
N ALA A 155 -29.87 -7.32 -8.22
CA ALA A 155 -28.68 -6.53 -8.55
C ALA A 155 -28.53 -5.29 -7.65
N THR A 156 -29.63 -4.61 -7.31
CA THR A 156 -29.64 -3.48 -6.37
C THR A 156 -29.26 -3.90 -4.96
N ILE A 157 -29.74 -5.05 -4.47
CA ILE A 157 -29.33 -5.60 -3.16
C ILE A 157 -27.82 -5.86 -3.13
N TYR A 158 -27.27 -6.43 -4.20
CA TYR A 158 -25.84 -6.70 -4.30
C TYR A 158 -25.00 -5.41 -4.38
N ALA A 159 -25.47 -4.40 -5.12
CA ALA A 159 -24.79 -3.10 -5.25
C ALA A 159 -24.87 -2.22 -3.98
N THR A 160 -25.86 -2.44 -3.12
CA THR A 160 -26.05 -1.69 -1.86
C THR A 160 -25.35 -2.33 -0.65
N ARG A 161 -24.82 -3.55 -0.79
CA ARG A 161 -24.03 -4.21 0.25
C ARG A 161 -22.76 -3.40 0.51
N LYS A 162 -22.64 -2.81 1.71
CA LYS A 162 -21.48 -1.98 2.07
C LYS A 162 -20.19 -2.82 2.11
N PRO A 163 -19.12 -2.42 1.41
CA PRO A 163 -17.80 -3.02 1.61
C PRO A 163 -17.32 -2.73 3.05
N GLY A 164 -16.62 -3.68 3.65
CA GLY A 164 -16.18 -3.64 5.04
C GLY A 164 -15.43 -2.35 5.36
N SER A 165 -15.84 -1.69 6.46
CA SER A 165 -15.20 -0.48 6.98
C SER A 165 -13.71 -0.71 7.21
N TRP A 166 -12.90 0.33 6.99
CA TRP A 166 -11.48 0.36 7.32
C TRP A 166 -11.25 -0.17 8.75
N ARG A 167 -10.79 -1.41 8.89
CA ARG A 167 -10.08 -1.81 10.10
C ARG A 167 -8.64 -1.38 9.90
N ARG A 168 -8.17 -0.48 10.76
CA ARG A 168 -6.73 -0.23 10.88
C ARG A 168 -6.07 -1.56 11.26
N PRO A 169 -4.93 -1.93 10.66
CA PRO A 169 -4.09 -2.97 11.23
C PRO A 169 -3.63 -2.57 12.63
#